data_AF-A0A7M3DNZ3-F1
#
_entry.id   AF-A0A7M3DNZ3-F1
#
_cell.length_a   1.000
_cell.length_b   1.000
_cell.length_c   1.000
_cell.angle_alpha   90.00
_cell.angle_beta   90.00
_cell.angle_gamma   90.00
#
_symmetry.space_group_name_H-M   'P 1'
#
loop_
_entity.id
_entity.type
_entity.pdbx_description
1 polymer ?
#
loop_
_entity_poly.entity_id
_entity_poly.type
_entity_poly.pdbx_seq_one_letter_code
_entity_poly.pdbx_strand_id
1 'polypeptide(L)'
;MPVVEISQFKYNPPDLVIEVGDAVEWINRDASGHTATRIAAPTFDTGPLARNETSRAITFPSASDAAGFEYFCSPHPFMKGRIIVTLPGTNSASYSLSAATAHHEHLQSEE
;
A
#
# COMPACT_ATOMS: atom_id res chain seq x y z
N MET A 1 -0.46 -3.38 14.29
CA MET A 1 -1.52 -3.19 13.28
C MET A 1 -1.43 -1.77 12.77
N PRO A 2 -0.96 -1.54 11.54
CA PRO A 2 -0.84 -0.21 10.96
C PRO A 2 -2.22 0.45 10.73
N VAL A 3 -2.26 1.77 10.88
CA VAL A 3 -3.47 2.58 10.69
C VAL A 3 -3.17 3.66 9.64
N VAL A 4 -4.08 3.83 8.69
CA VAL A 4 -4.09 4.94 7.75
C VAL A 4 -5.07 6.00 8.24
N GLU A 5 -4.59 7.21 8.46
CA GLU A 5 -5.44 8.34 8.81
C GLU A 5 -6.04 8.96 7.54
N ILE A 6 -7.32 9.34 7.59
CA ILE A 6 -7.95 10.17 6.57
C ILE A 6 -8.10 11.58 7.13
N SER A 7 -7.36 12.54 6.57
CA SER A 7 -7.45 13.94 6.95
C SER A 7 -7.15 14.86 5.76
N GLN A 8 -7.80 16.02 5.72
CA GLN A 8 -7.69 17.00 4.64
C GLN A 8 -7.94 16.40 3.25
N PHE A 9 -8.94 15.50 3.15
CA PHE A 9 -9.25 14.74 1.93
C PHE A 9 -8.04 13.97 1.38
N LYS A 10 -7.21 13.40 2.26
CA LYS A 10 -6.05 12.57 1.90
C LYS A 10 -5.91 11.38 2.83
N TYR A 11 -5.26 10.34 2.34
CA TYR A 11 -4.78 9.24 3.16
C TYR A 11 -3.38 9.55 3.67
N ASN A 12 -3.10 9.27 4.94
CA ASN A 12 -1.82 9.49 5.57
C ASN A 12 -1.35 8.22 6.32
N PRO A 13 -0.24 7.58 5.91
CA PRO A 13 0.54 7.91 4.71
C PRO A 13 -0.24 7.58 3.42
N PRO A 14 0.09 8.24 2.28
CA PRO A 14 -0.51 7.89 0.99
C PRO A 14 -0.03 6.53 0.47
N ASP A 15 1.22 6.18 0.77
CA ASP A 15 1.83 4.87 0.52
C ASP A 15 2.14 4.21 1.87
N LEU A 16 1.45 3.11 2.19
CA LEU A 16 1.72 2.32 3.39
C LEU A 16 2.42 1.02 2.99
N VAL A 17 3.59 0.76 3.57
CA VAL A 17 4.32 -0.50 3.40
C VAL A 17 4.03 -1.42 4.59
N ILE A 18 3.61 -2.65 4.30
CA ILE A 18 3.28 -3.69 5.29
C ILE A 18 3.85 -5.04 4.84
N GLU A 19 3.82 -6.05 5.71
CA GLU A 19 4.21 -7.40 5.34
C GLU A 19 2.99 -8.29 5.02
N VAL A 20 3.19 -9.36 4.24
CA VAL A 20 2.16 -10.37 4.00
C VAL A 20 1.61 -10.89 5.33
N GLY A 21 0.28 -10.88 5.46
CA GLY A 21 -0.43 -11.31 6.66
C GLY A 21 -0.83 -10.17 7.59
N ASP A 22 -0.28 -8.96 7.40
CA ASP A 22 -0.70 -7.79 8.15
C ASP A 22 -2.15 -7.39 7.82
N ALA A 23 -2.77 -6.69 8.76
CA ALA A 23 -4.05 -6.04 8.58
C ALA A 23 -3.93 -4.52 8.75
N VAL A 24 -4.69 -3.78 7.97
CA VAL A 24 -4.73 -2.32 7.98
C VAL A 24 -6.12 -1.85 8.43
N GLU A 25 -6.16 -0.80 9.24
CA GLU A 25 -7.36 -0.04 9.56
C GLU A 25 -7.28 1.38 9.00
N TRP A 26 -8.42 1.96 8.68
CA TRP A 26 -8.54 3.36 8.29
C TRP A 26 -9.33 4.11 9.33
N ILE A 27 -8.84 5.27 9.75
CA ILE A 27 -9.55 6.16 10.68
C ILE A 27 -9.83 7.49 10.03
N ASN A 28 -11.10 7.91 10.06
CA ASN A 28 -11.48 9.20 9.49
C ASN A 28 -11.37 10.32 10.53
N ARG A 29 -10.58 11.36 10.26
CA ARG A 29 -10.46 12.56 11.09
C ARG A 29 -11.16 13.78 10.50
N ASP A 30 -11.57 13.70 9.24
CA ASP A 30 -12.35 14.74 8.59
C ASP A 30 -13.81 14.73 9.06
N ALA A 31 -14.48 15.87 8.89
CA ALA A 31 -15.92 15.97 9.12
C ALA A 31 -16.73 15.29 8.00
N SER A 32 -16.19 15.27 6.78
CA SER A 32 -16.76 14.56 5.63
C SER A 32 -16.68 13.05 5.82
N GLY A 33 -17.65 12.30 5.28
CA GLY A 33 -17.59 10.84 5.26
C GLY A 33 -16.64 10.33 4.19
N HIS A 34 -15.83 9.32 4.51
CA HIS A 34 -14.85 8.74 3.59
C HIS A 34 -14.94 7.21 3.55
N THR A 35 -14.36 6.62 2.52
CA THR A 35 -14.18 5.16 2.37
C THR A 35 -12.74 4.91 1.97
N ALA A 36 -12.23 3.69 2.19
CA ALA A 36 -11.10 3.16 1.44
C ALA A 36 -11.59 1.97 0.61
N THR A 37 -11.57 2.12 -0.71
CA THR A 37 -12.23 1.21 -1.65
C THR A 37 -11.28 0.82 -2.77
N ARG A 38 -11.19 -0.48 -3.05
CA ARG A 38 -10.44 -1.05 -4.18
C ARG A 38 -11.32 -2.02 -4.96
N ILE A 39 -11.38 -1.82 -6.28
CA ILE A 39 -12.18 -2.62 -7.21
C ILE A 39 -11.38 -3.72 -7.93
N ALA A 40 -10.05 -3.61 -7.99
CA ALA A 40 -9.18 -4.65 -8.53
C ALA A 40 -8.84 -5.68 -7.45
N ALA A 41 -8.54 -6.93 -7.82
CA ALA A 41 -8.10 -7.93 -6.84
C ALA A 41 -6.79 -7.49 -6.14
N PRO A 42 -6.63 -7.71 -4.82
CA PRO A 42 -7.67 -8.09 -3.88
C PRO A 42 -8.68 -6.94 -3.68
N THR A 43 -9.97 -7.23 -3.81
CA THR A 43 -11.03 -6.22 -3.62
C THR A 43 -11.26 -5.96 -2.13
N PHE A 44 -11.53 -4.71 -1.78
CA PHE A 44 -11.95 -4.37 -0.43
C PHE A 44 -12.74 -3.06 -0.40
N ASP A 45 -13.56 -2.92 0.64
CA ASP A 45 -14.26 -1.69 0.98
C ASP A 45 -14.39 -1.63 2.51
N THR A 46 -14.07 -0.46 3.08
CA THR A 46 -14.31 -0.15 4.48
C THR A 46 -15.78 0.14 4.76
N GLY A 47 -16.55 0.52 3.72
CA GLY A 47 -17.80 1.24 3.88
C GLY A 47 -17.56 2.70 4.29
N PRO A 48 -18.63 3.51 4.39
CA PRO A 48 -18.53 4.89 4.84
C PRO A 48 -18.08 4.96 6.30
N LEU A 49 -17.06 5.76 6.55
CA LEU A 49 -16.53 6.08 7.87
C LEU A 49 -16.93 7.51 8.22
N ALA A 50 -17.70 7.67 9.29
CA ALA A 50 -17.99 8.97 9.88
C ALA A 50 -16.76 9.55 10.60
N ARG A 51 -16.85 10.79 11.05
CA ARG A 51 -15.76 11.43 11.81
C ARG A 51 -15.43 10.61 13.07
N ASN A 52 -14.14 10.35 13.26
CA ASN A 52 -13.53 9.51 14.30
C ASN A 52 -13.91 8.03 14.25
N GLU A 53 -14.58 7.57 13.20
CA GLU A 53 -14.83 6.15 12.99
C GLU A 53 -13.58 5.45 12.45
N THR A 54 -13.34 4.25 12.93
CA THR A 54 -12.28 3.35 12.47
C THR A 54 -12.92 2.19 11.74
N SER A 55 -12.40 1.84 10.57
CA SER A 55 -12.88 0.69 9.81
C SER A 55 -12.62 -0.61 10.56
N ARG A 56 -13.28 -1.70 10.11
CA ARG A 56 -12.75 -3.04 10.38
C ARG A 56 -11.33 -3.19 9.83
N ALA A 57 -10.53 -4.05 10.45
CA ALA A 57 -9.25 -4.45 9.92
C ALA A 57 -9.42 -5.22 8.59
N ILE A 58 -8.59 -4.90 7.61
CA ILE A 58 -8.53 -5.59 6.31
C ILE A 58 -7.16 -6.26 6.19
N THR A 59 -7.15 -7.59 6.11
CA THR A 59 -5.93 -8.41 5.99
C THR A 59 -5.46 -8.49 4.54
N PHE A 60 -4.14 -8.43 4.36
CA PHE A 60 -3.48 -8.57 3.06
C PHE A 60 -2.67 -9.88 3.00
N PRO A 61 -3.24 -10.97 2.45
CA PRO A 61 -2.63 -12.30 2.51
C PRO A 61 -1.60 -12.58 1.41
N SER A 62 -1.40 -11.66 0.47
CA SER A 62 -0.53 -11.84 -0.68
C SER A 62 0.32 -10.60 -0.92
N ALA A 63 1.57 -10.81 -1.35
CA ALA A 63 2.46 -9.72 -1.72
C ALA A 63 1.90 -8.95 -2.93
N SER A 64 2.24 -7.65 -3.00
CA SER A 64 1.98 -6.83 -4.17
C SER A 64 3.19 -6.80 -5.09
N ASP A 65 3.01 -6.30 -6.31
CA ASP A 65 4.13 -5.80 -7.10
C ASP A 65 4.57 -4.41 -6.59
N ALA A 66 5.51 -3.77 -7.31
CA ALA A 66 5.97 -2.42 -7.00
C ALA A 66 4.89 -1.35 -7.19
N ALA A 67 3.83 -1.63 -7.95
CA ALA A 67 2.71 -0.72 -8.14
C ALA A 67 1.75 -0.74 -6.96
N GLY A 68 1.76 -1.79 -6.14
CA GLY A 68 0.99 -1.90 -4.91
C GLY A 68 -0.52 -2.06 -5.13
N PHE A 69 -1.26 -2.19 -4.03
CA PHE A 69 -2.72 -2.20 -4.04
C PHE A 69 -3.25 -0.77 -3.91
N GLU A 70 -3.38 -0.09 -5.05
CA GLU A 70 -4.07 1.20 -5.13
C GLU A 70 -5.55 1.10 -4.73
N TYR A 71 -6.02 2.12 -4.02
CA TYR A 71 -7.41 2.27 -3.59
C TYR A 71 -7.79 3.76 -3.60
N PHE A 72 -9.09 4.03 -3.52
CA PHE A 72 -9.65 5.36 -3.61
C PHE A 72 -10.83 5.56 -2.65
N CYS A 73 -11.24 6.80 -2.46
CA CYS A 73 -12.47 7.12 -1.73
C CYS A 73 -13.64 7.17 -2.73
N SER A 74 -14.68 6.37 -2.53
CA SER A 74 -15.82 6.27 -3.45
C SER A 74 -16.57 7.61 -3.65
N PRO A 75 -16.95 8.35 -2.60
CA PRO A 75 -17.56 9.68 -2.78
C PRO A 75 -16.57 10.76 -3.26
N HIS A 76 -15.26 10.52 -3.14
CA HIS A 76 -14.21 11.48 -3.49
C HIS A 76 -13.10 10.82 -4.32
N PRO A 77 -13.35 10.47 -5.61
CA PRO A 77 -12.44 9.62 -6.39
C PRO A 77 -11.03 10.18 -6.63
N PHE A 78 -10.83 11.47 -6.37
CA PHE A 78 -9.51 12.10 -6.41
C PHE A 78 -8.61 11.72 -5.23
N MET A 79 -9.19 11.23 -4.12
CA MET A 79 -8.43 10.71 -2.99
C MET A 79 -7.89 9.33 -3.34
N LYS A 80 -6.56 9.19 -3.40
CA LYS A 80 -5.89 7.93 -3.74
C LYS A 80 -4.86 7.57 -2.69
N GLY A 81 -4.79 6.29 -2.36
CA GLY A 81 -3.77 5.71 -1.50
C GLY A 81 -3.35 4.36 -2.05
N ARG A 82 -2.29 3.80 -1.46
CA ARG A 82 -1.74 2.52 -1.88
C ARG A 82 -1.17 1.75 -0.71
N ILE A 83 -1.40 0.44 -0.72
CA ILE A 83 -0.79 -0.52 0.20
C ILE A 83 0.25 -1.33 -0.57
N ILE A 84 1.51 -1.25 -0.14
CA ILE A 84 2.61 -2.05 -0.68
C ILE A 84 2.83 -3.21 0.29
N VAL A 85 2.68 -4.44 -0.19
CA VAL A 85 2.75 -5.64 0.65
C VAL A 85 4.01 -6.40 0.30
N THR A 86 4.99 -6.37 1.19
CA THR A 86 6.28 -7.05 1.04
C THR A 86 6.23 -8.44 1.66
N LEU A 87 7.18 -9.30 1.27
CA LEU A 87 7.33 -10.60 1.93
C LEU A 87 7.77 -10.42 3.40
N PRO A 88 7.39 -11.33 4.31
CA PRO A 88 7.81 -11.25 5.71
C PRO A 88 9.33 -11.23 5.84
N GLY A 89 9.86 -10.38 6.72
CA GLY A 89 11.30 -10.29 6.99
C GLY A 89 12.10 -9.53 5.94
N THR A 90 11.45 -8.91 4.94
CA THR A 90 12.12 -8.02 3.98
C THR A 90 12.15 -6.57 4.45
N ASN A 91 11.45 -6.22 5.54
CA ASN A 91 11.54 -4.93 6.21
C ASN A 91 12.74 -4.89 7.18
N SER A 92 13.94 -5.05 6.64
CA SER A 92 15.17 -4.69 7.34
C SER A 92 15.87 -3.59 6.55
N ALA A 93 16.16 -2.50 7.24
CA ALA A 93 17.00 -1.41 6.77
C ALA A 93 18.36 -1.94 6.26
N SER A 94 18.46 -2.26 4.98
CA SER A 94 19.74 -2.54 4.31
C SER A 94 19.59 -2.51 2.79
N TYR A 95 19.32 -1.34 2.22
CA TYR A 95 20.02 -0.94 1.00
C TYR A 95 21.24 -0.11 1.41
N SER A 96 22.20 -0.80 2.00
CA SER A 96 23.58 -0.34 2.11
C SER A 96 24.44 -1.58 2.06
N LEU A 97 24.72 -2.03 0.84
CA LEU A 97 25.97 -2.65 0.44
C LEU A 97 26.08 -2.52 -1.08
N SER A 98 26.96 -1.60 -1.48
CA SER A 98 27.68 -1.63 -2.74
C SER A 98 28.21 -3.04 -3.03
N ALA A 99 27.86 -3.58 -4.19
CA ALA A 99 28.65 -4.59 -4.89
C ALA A 99 28.85 -4.03 -6.31
N ALA A 100 29.90 -3.24 -6.52
CA ALA A 100 31.18 -3.71 -7.03
C ALA A 100 31.04 -4.41 -8.40
N THR A 101 31.32 -3.61 -9.44
CA THR A 101 31.79 -3.93 -10.79
C THR A 101 32.00 -5.41 -11.13
N ALA A 102 31.25 -5.91 -12.11
CA ALA A 102 31.70 -7.01 -12.97
C ALA A 102 31.68 -6.51 -14.43
N HIS A 103 32.87 -6.14 -14.92
CA HIS A 103 33.15 -6.11 -16.35
C HIS A 103 33.26 -7.56 -16.84
N HIS A 104 32.39 -7.98 -17.75
CA HIS A 104 32.80 -8.87 -18.83
C HIS A 104 31.85 -8.69 -20.02
N GLU A 105 32.33 -7.94 -21.01
CA GLU A 105 31.83 -8.04 -22.38
C GLU A 105 32.23 -9.41 -22.94
N HIS A 106 31.31 -10.12 -23.58
CA HIS A 106 31.63 -10.75 -24.86
C HIS A 106 30.36 -10.92 -25.70
N LEU A 107 30.47 -10.45 -26.94
CA LEU A 107 29.44 -10.37 -27.98
C LEU A 107 29.00 -11.74 -28.50
N GLN A 108 27.80 -11.77 -29.09
CA GLN A 108 27.26 -12.83 -29.94
C GLN A 108 28.03 -12.90 -31.28
N SER A 109 28.25 -14.10 -31.83
CA SER A 109 27.65 -14.58 -33.10
C SER A 109 28.47 -15.71 -33.77
N GLU A 110 27.72 -16.74 -34.15
CA GLU A 110 27.77 -17.67 -35.29
C GLU A 110 28.97 -17.73 -36.28
N GLU A 111 29.13 -18.97 -36.78
CA GLU A 111 29.97 -19.55 -37.88
C GLU A 111 31.42 -20.00 -37.58
#